data_AF-A0A2S0AYE3-F1
#
_entry.id   AF-A0A2S0AYE3-F1
#
_cell.length_a   1.000
_cell.length_b   1.000
_cell.length_c   1.000
_cell.angle_alpha   90.00
_cell.angle_beta   90.00
_cell.angle_gamma   90.00
#
_symmetry.space_group_name_H-M   'P 1'
#
loop_
_entity.id
_entity.type
_entity.pdbx_description
1 polymer ?
#
loop_
_entity_poly.entity_id
_entity_poly.type
_entity_poly.pdbx_seq_one_letter_code
_entity_poly.pdbx_strand_id
1 'polypeptide(L)'
;MNTDFNLIKYFLSLLPLLFLTFIMMSPKKMFSNNPLLLSMILCLLTIMYSIHLSLFMSSYWFSMIVFLMMIGGLLILFLYFTSISPNEFINFSKFTLISFLMKILLSMMIIYLINLFFINKFNLINMWKISNEFIMNLIKKNNYNFSSSNFIYNYPINKITMFIILYLFYTLFIINKLCLNMKKPMRKFNN
;
A
#
# COMPACT_ATOMS: atom_id res chain seq x y z
N MET A 1 -23.62 -11.49 16.95
CA MET A 1 -23.72 -10.20 16.21
C MET A 1 -22.87 -9.10 16.82
N ASN A 2 -23.10 -8.60 18.05
CA ASN A 2 -22.24 -7.55 18.63
C ASN A 2 -20.81 -8.03 18.99
N THR A 3 -20.66 -9.29 19.41
CA THR A 3 -19.35 -9.89 19.73
C THR A 3 -18.48 -10.07 18.48
N ASP A 4 -19.07 -10.60 17.41
CA ASP A 4 -18.36 -10.86 16.14
C ASP A 4 -17.95 -9.54 15.47
N PHE A 5 -18.80 -8.51 15.55
CA PHE A 5 -18.50 -7.18 15.03
C PHE A 5 -17.38 -6.48 15.82
N ASN A 6 -17.30 -6.70 17.13
CA ASN A 6 -16.22 -6.18 17.96
C ASN A 6 -14.90 -6.92 17.71
N LEU A 7 -14.95 -8.23 17.46
CA LEU A 7 -13.79 -9.04 17.04
C LEU A 7 -13.24 -8.57 15.70
N ILE A 8 -14.12 -8.31 14.73
CA ILE A 8 -13.74 -7.76 13.42
C ILE A 8 -13.10 -6.38 13.59
N LYS A 9 -13.66 -5.48 14.42
CA LYS A 9 -13.06 -4.17 14.70
C LYS A 9 -11.70 -4.27 15.39
N TYR A 10 -11.53 -5.22 16.29
CA TYR A 10 -10.25 -5.47 16.95
C TYR A 10 -9.20 -5.96 15.95
N PHE A 11 -9.57 -6.91 15.08
CA PHE A 11 -8.71 -7.39 14.00
C PHE A 11 -8.35 -6.26 13.02
N LEU A 12 -9.31 -5.40 12.68
CA LEU A 12 -9.10 -4.17 11.89
C LEU A 12 -8.07 -3.25 12.53
N SER A 13 -8.15 -3.03 13.85
CA SER A 13 -7.23 -2.13 14.57
C SER A 13 -5.79 -2.67 14.67
N LEU A 14 -5.59 -3.97 14.51
CA LEU A 14 -4.27 -4.61 14.56
C LEU A 14 -3.53 -4.63 13.22
N LEU A 15 -4.26 -4.64 12.09
CA LEU A 15 -3.68 -4.63 10.74
C LEU A 15 -2.75 -3.44 10.42
N PRO A 16 -3.03 -2.17 10.80
CA PRO A 16 -2.11 -1.06 10.54
C PRO A 16 -0.83 -1.15 11.39
N LEU A 17 -0.91 -1.77 12.57
CA LEU A 17 0.27 -2.05 13.40
C LEU A 17 1.17 -3.09 12.73
N LEU A 18 0.58 -4.14 12.14
CA LEU A 18 1.32 -5.15 11.36
C LEU A 18 2.07 -4.48 10.20
N PHE A 19 1.45 -3.53 9.49
CA PHE A 19 2.10 -2.78 8.42
C PHE A 19 3.34 -2.00 8.91
N LEU A 20 3.22 -1.35 10.06
CA LEU A 20 4.31 -0.58 10.68
C LEU A 20 5.46 -1.50 11.13
N THR A 21 5.13 -2.68 11.66
CA THR A 21 6.14 -3.69 12.01
C THR A 21 6.87 -4.25 10.79
N PHE A 22 6.16 -4.49 9.67
CA PHE A 22 6.77 -4.93 8.42
C PHE A 22 7.80 -3.92 7.89
N ILE A 23 7.48 -2.63 7.94
CA ILE A 23 8.41 -1.56 7.54
C ILE A 23 9.64 -1.55 8.46
N MET A 24 9.45 -1.66 9.78
CA MET A 24 10.55 -1.68 10.74
C MET A 24 11.45 -2.92 10.63
N MET A 25 10.87 -4.08 10.27
CA MET A 25 11.59 -5.35 10.11
C MET A 25 12.57 -5.32 8.94
N SER A 26 12.29 -4.57 7.88
CA SER A 26 13.15 -4.54 6.70
C SER A 26 14.59 -4.06 7.03
N PRO A 27 15.63 -4.87 6.74
CA PRO A 27 17.00 -4.46 7.02
C PRO A 27 17.49 -3.49 5.94
N LYS A 28 18.10 -2.38 6.37
CA LYS A 28 18.59 -1.29 5.50
C LYS A 28 19.48 -1.78 4.34
N LYS A 29 20.21 -2.88 4.55
CA LYS A 29 21.12 -3.49 3.56
C LYS A 29 20.41 -4.31 2.47
N MET A 30 19.15 -4.74 2.69
CA MET A 30 18.35 -5.35 1.61
C MET A 30 17.90 -4.31 0.58
N PHE A 31 17.71 -3.05 1.00
CA PHE A 31 17.34 -1.95 0.11
C PHE A 31 18.48 -1.50 -0.80
N SER A 32 19.74 -1.61 -0.35
CA SER A 32 20.88 -1.07 -1.07
C SER A 32 21.44 -1.99 -2.16
N ASN A 33 21.16 -3.29 -2.12
CA ASN A 33 21.93 -4.27 -2.90
C ASN A 33 21.20 -4.79 -4.13
N ASN A 34 19.90 -5.08 -4.04
CA ASN A 34 19.18 -5.67 -5.16
C ASN A 34 17.78 -5.05 -5.31
N PRO A 35 17.52 -4.32 -6.42
CA PRO A 35 16.21 -3.70 -6.67
C PRO A 35 15.08 -4.75 -6.74
N LEU A 36 15.41 -6.00 -7.08
CA LEU A 36 14.49 -7.13 -7.06
C LEU A 36 13.93 -7.39 -5.64
N LEU A 37 14.78 -7.40 -4.61
CA LEU A 37 14.32 -7.57 -3.22
C LEU A 37 13.40 -6.42 -2.78
N LEU A 38 13.70 -5.20 -3.22
CA LEU A 38 12.86 -4.04 -2.94
C LEU A 38 11.47 -4.21 -3.56
N SER A 39 11.39 -4.62 -4.83
CA SER A 39 10.11 -4.88 -5.51
C SER A 39 9.30 -5.99 -4.82
N MET A 40 9.94 -7.05 -4.34
CA MET A 40 9.28 -8.15 -3.63
C MET A 40 8.71 -7.70 -2.28
N ILE A 41 9.43 -6.88 -1.52
CA ILE A 41 8.93 -6.30 -0.26
C ILE A 41 7.74 -5.38 -0.53
N LEU A 42 7.80 -4.58 -1.60
CA LEU A 42 6.71 -3.68 -2.00
C LEU A 42 5.45 -4.45 -2.45
N CYS A 43 5.60 -5.57 -3.16
CA CYS A 43 4.48 -6.46 -3.50
C CYS A 43 3.78 -6.98 -2.24
N LEU A 44 4.52 -7.47 -1.25
CA LEU A 44 3.92 -7.98 -0.02
C LEU A 44 3.20 -6.88 0.78
N LEU A 45 3.81 -5.69 0.89
CA LEU A 45 3.19 -4.54 1.57
C LEU A 45 1.89 -4.09 0.88
N THR A 46 1.86 -4.09 -0.45
CA THR A 46 0.68 -3.66 -1.22
C THR A 46 -0.47 -4.67 -1.11
N ILE A 47 -0.18 -5.97 -1.11
CA ILE A 47 -1.19 -7.02 -0.85
C ILE A 47 -1.81 -6.85 0.55
N MET A 48 -0.97 -6.65 1.57
CA MET A 48 -1.44 -6.42 2.96
C MET A 48 -2.31 -5.16 3.05
N TYR A 49 -1.92 -4.09 2.35
CA TYR A 49 -2.67 -2.84 2.34
C TYR A 49 -4.01 -2.95 1.60
N SER A 50 -4.07 -3.66 0.47
CA SER A 50 -5.35 -3.86 -0.24
C SER A 50 -6.34 -4.67 0.58
N ILE A 51 -5.86 -5.68 1.33
CA ILE A 51 -6.70 -6.46 2.25
C ILE A 51 -7.21 -5.55 3.37
N HIS A 52 -6.35 -4.69 3.94
CA HIS A 52 -6.77 -3.71 4.94
C HIS A 52 -7.87 -2.78 4.39
N LEU A 53 -7.70 -2.21 3.19
CA LEU A 53 -8.73 -1.35 2.57
C LEU A 53 -10.06 -2.07 2.35
N SER A 54 -10.01 -3.34 1.95
CA SER A 54 -11.20 -4.16 1.71
C SER A 54 -12.05 -4.38 2.96
N LEU A 55 -11.42 -4.37 4.13
CA LEU A 55 -12.09 -4.58 5.42
C LEU A 55 -12.67 -3.27 6.00
N PHE A 56 -12.15 -2.11 5.61
CA PHE A 56 -12.61 -0.81 6.09
C PHE A 56 -13.74 -0.20 5.25
N MET A 57 -13.76 -0.48 3.93
CA MET A 57 -14.74 0.12 3.03
C MET A 57 -15.97 -0.77 2.87
N SER A 58 -17.13 -0.14 2.72
CA SER A 58 -18.41 -0.82 2.50
C SER A 58 -18.50 -1.50 1.12
N SER A 59 -17.73 -1.02 0.13
CA SER A 59 -17.65 -1.60 -1.21
C SER A 59 -16.23 -2.02 -1.57
N TYR A 60 -16.06 -3.25 -2.06
CA TYR A 60 -14.77 -3.83 -2.45
C TYR A 60 -14.14 -3.25 -3.72
N TRP A 61 -14.89 -2.45 -4.49
CA TRP A 61 -14.44 -1.88 -5.77
C TRP A 61 -13.18 -1.03 -5.63
N PHE A 62 -13.10 -0.21 -4.58
CA PHE A 62 -11.93 0.65 -4.36
C PHE A 62 -10.69 -0.16 -3.98
N SER A 63 -10.82 -1.18 -3.12
CA SER A 63 -9.70 -2.08 -2.77
C SER A 63 -9.20 -2.87 -3.98
N MET A 64 -10.09 -3.28 -4.89
CA MET A 64 -9.73 -3.96 -6.14
C MET A 64 -8.91 -3.04 -7.06
N ILE A 65 -9.34 -1.79 -7.25
CA ILE A 65 -8.62 -0.84 -8.12
C ILE A 65 -7.21 -0.55 -7.58
N VAL A 66 -7.07 -0.35 -6.27
CA VAL A 66 -5.75 -0.13 -5.64
C VAL A 66 -4.84 -1.33 -5.80
N PHE A 67 -5.37 -2.55 -5.64
CA PHE A 67 -4.60 -3.79 -5.83
C PHE A 67 -4.08 -3.94 -7.28
N LEU A 68 -4.96 -3.77 -8.27
CA LEU A 68 -4.62 -3.88 -9.68
C LEU A 68 -3.59 -2.82 -10.12
N MET A 69 -3.78 -1.57 -9.70
CA MET A 69 -2.89 -0.48 -10.05
C MET A 69 -1.48 -0.70 -9.48
N MET A 70 -1.39 -1.16 -8.22
CA MET A 70 -0.09 -1.41 -7.59
C MET A 70 0.64 -2.60 -8.22
N ILE A 71 -0.05 -3.71 -8.51
CA ILE A 71 0.60 -4.85 -9.20
C ILE A 71 1.06 -4.47 -10.60
N GLY A 72 0.24 -3.75 -11.38
CA GLY A 72 0.61 -3.30 -12.72
C GLY A 72 1.85 -2.41 -12.72
N GLY A 73 1.93 -1.44 -11.80
CA GLY A 73 3.10 -0.57 -11.67
C GLY A 73 4.36 -1.31 -11.22
N LEU A 74 4.21 -2.28 -10.30
CA LEU A 74 5.32 -3.07 -9.78
C LEU A 74 5.90 -4.03 -10.83
N LEU A 75 5.07 -4.59 -11.72
CA LEU A 75 5.55 -5.44 -12.82
C LEU A 75 6.44 -4.67 -13.81
N ILE A 76 6.08 -3.41 -14.12
CA ILE A 76 6.88 -2.55 -15.01
C ILE A 76 8.23 -2.22 -14.36
N LEU A 77 8.24 -1.90 -13.06
CA LEU A 77 9.47 -1.69 -12.29
C LEU A 77 10.34 -2.96 -12.24
N PHE A 78 9.73 -4.14 -12.07
CA PHE A 78 10.43 -5.41 -12.06
C PHE A 78 11.13 -5.70 -13.40
N LEU A 79 10.44 -5.48 -14.53
CA LEU A 79 11.03 -5.61 -15.88
C LEU A 79 12.20 -4.64 -16.08
N TYR A 80 12.07 -3.40 -15.63
CA TYR A 80 13.14 -2.42 -15.74
C TYR A 80 14.39 -2.86 -14.97
N PHE A 81 14.24 -3.25 -13.71
CA PHE A 81 15.39 -3.59 -12.87
C PHE A 81 16.07 -4.91 -13.23
N THR A 82 15.31 -5.94 -13.63
CA THR A 82 15.88 -7.21 -14.12
C THR A 82 16.70 -7.02 -15.40
N SER A 83 16.43 -5.97 -16.19
CA SER A 83 17.22 -5.65 -17.38
C SER A 83 18.53 -4.90 -17.10
N ILE A 84 18.70 -4.32 -15.90
CA ILE A 84 19.79 -3.38 -15.59
C ILE A 84 20.81 -3.96 -14.60
N SER A 85 20.40 -4.79 -13.64
CA SER A 85 21.31 -5.38 -12.65
C SER A 85 21.56 -6.87 -12.93
N PRO A 86 22.83 -7.34 -12.96
CA PRO A 86 23.10 -8.77 -12.95
C PRO A 86 22.52 -9.41 -11.67
N ASN A 87 22.08 -10.67 -11.76
CA ASN A 87 21.55 -11.45 -10.62
C ASN A 87 22.64 -11.74 -9.58
N GLU A 88 23.08 -10.73 -8.83
CA GLU A 88 24.04 -10.90 -7.74
C GLU A 88 23.37 -11.60 -6.55
N PHE A 89 23.96 -12.73 -6.12
CA PHE A 89 23.50 -13.43 -4.93
C PHE A 89 23.60 -12.52 -3.70
N ILE A 90 22.52 -12.51 -2.91
CA ILE A 90 22.42 -11.65 -1.73
C ILE A 90 23.24 -12.27 -0.61
N ASN A 91 24.44 -11.73 -0.37
CA ASN A 91 25.26 -12.14 0.77
C ASN A 91 24.80 -11.41 2.05
N PHE A 92 24.05 -12.11 2.88
CA PHE A 92 23.70 -11.65 4.22
C PHE A 92 24.87 -11.86 5.18
N SER A 93 25.28 -10.79 5.87
CA SER A 93 26.24 -10.94 6.97
C SER A 93 25.53 -11.50 8.21
N LYS A 94 26.26 -12.25 9.06
CA LYS A 94 25.73 -12.73 10.35
C LYS A 94 25.15 -11.57 11.19
N PHE A 95 25.75 -10.39 11.13
CA PHE A 95 25.24 -9.18 11.79
C PHE A 95 23.89 -8.72 11.24
N THR A 96 23.67 -8.79 9.92
CA THR A 96 22.35 -8.46 9.34
C THR A 96 21.26 -9.43 9.80
N LEU A 97 21.55 -10.73 9.87
CA LEU A 97 20.61 -11.74 10.39
C LEU A 97 20.27 -11.51 11.86
N ILE A 98 21.27 -11.25 12.70
CA ILE A 98 21.05 -10.93 14.12
C ILE A 98 20.22 -9.66 14.27
N SER A 99 20.53 -8.61 13.50
CA SER A 99 19.75 -7.35 13.54
C SER A 99 18.29 -7.57 13.14
N PHE A 100 18.03 -8.47 12.19
CA PHE A 100 16.69 -8.80 11.73
C PHE A 100 15.92 -9.57 12.82
N LEU A 101 16.54 -10.57 13.44
CA LEU A 101 15.94 -11.32 14.56
C LEU A 101 15.60 -10.42 15.75
N MET A 102 16.50 -9.50 16.12
CA MET A 102 16.24 -8.55 17.21
C MET A 102 15.06 -7.61 16.89
N LYS A 103 14.95 -7.14 15.65
CA LYS A 103 13.80 -6.34 15.20
C LYS A 103 12.49 -7.12 15.27
N ILE A 104 12.50 -8.41 14.91
CA ILE A 104 11.32 -9.28 15.04
C ILE A 104 10.90 -9.38 16.51
N LEU A 105 11.83 -9.66 17.43
CA LEU A 105 11.52 -9.76 18.85
C LEU A 105 10.94 -8.46 19.42
N LEU A 106 11.54 -7.31 19.09
CA LEU A 106 11.03 -5.99 19.46
C LEU A 106 9.61 -5.76 18.94
N SER A 107 9.33 -6.13 17.68
CA SER A 107 8.00 -5.96 17.11
C SER A 107 6.95 -6.80 17.82
N MET A 108 7.27 -8.04 18.20
CA MET A 108 6.33 -8.91 18.91
C MET A 108 6.08 -8.40 20.33
N MET A 109 7.10 -7.84 20.98
CA MET A 109 6.92 -7.18 22.28
C MET A 109 6.01 -5.95 22.17
N ILE A 110 6.18 -5.13 21.13
CA ILE A 110 5.30 -3.96 20.91
C ILE A 110 3.85 -4.41 20.69
N ILE A 111 3.62 -5.44 19.85
CA ILE A 111 2.28 -5.99 19.62
C ILE A 111 1.68 -6.53 20.93
N TYR A 112 2.47 -7.24 21.72
CA TYR A 112 2.02 -7.79 23.00
C TYR A 112 1.64 -6.69 24.01
N LEU A 113 2.46 -5.64 24.15
CA LEU A 113 2.18 -4.51 25.04
C LEU A 113 0.91 -3.76 24.61
N ILE A 114 0.72 -3.59 23.30
CA ILE A 114 -0.47 -2.96 22.75
C ILE A 114 -1.71 -3.81 23.01
N ASN A 115 -1.64 -5.14 22.81
CA ASN A 115 -2.73 -6.06 23.14
C ASN A 115 -3.12 -5.94 24.62
N LEU A 116 -2.14 -5.95 25.53
CA LEU A 116 -2.39 -5.76 26.97
C LEU A 116 -3.07 -4.41 27.27
N PHE A 117 -2.63 -3.34 26.62
CA PHE A 117 -3.22 -2.01 26.80
C PHE A 117 -4.68 -1.94 26.31
N PHE A 118 -4.98 -2.56 25.17
CA PHE A 118 -6.34 -2.59 24.63
C PHE A 118 -7.27 -3.51 25.43
N ILE A 119 -6.78 -4.67 25.90
CA ILE A 119 -7.55 -5.59 26.74
C ILE A 119 -7.96 -4.90 28.05
N ASN A 120 -7.05 -4.15 28.69
CA ASN A 120 -7.36 -3.43 29.93
C ASN A 120 -8.29 -2.21 29.72
N LYS A 121 -8.28 -1.61 28.52
CA LYS A 121 -9.18 -0.49 28.16
C LYS A 121 -10.51 -0.94 27.55
N PHE A 122 -10.83 -2.22 27.48
CA PHE A 122 -12.16 -2.66 27.05
C PHE A 122 -13.30 -2.18 27.98
N ASN A 123 -12.98 -1.67 29.18
CA ASN A 123 -13.93 -0.97 30.06
C ASN A 123 -14.15 0.52 29.72
N LEU A 124 -13.37 1.11 28.80
CA LEU A 124 -13.55 2.47 28.25
C LEU A 124 -14.40 2.49 26.96
N ILE A 125 -14.99 1.35 26.57
CA ILE A 125 -15.82 1.19 25.36
C ILE A 125 -17.04 2.14 25.32
N ASN A 126 -17.50 2.64 26.47
CA ASN A 126 -18.67 3.52 26.50
C ASN A 126 -18.40 4.93 25.92
N MET A 127 -17.16 5.42 25.96
CA MET A 127 -16.80 6.71 25.32
C MET A 127 -16.62 6.58 23.80
N TRP A 128 -16.17 5.40 23.34
CA TRP A 128 -15.97 5.13 21.91
C TRP A 128 -17.27 4.80 21.17
N LYS A 129 -18.32 4.35 21.85
CA LYS A 129 -19.65 4.14 21.26
C LYS A 129 -20.26 5.45 20.72
N ILE A 130 -20.11 6.56 21.45
CA ILE A 130 -20.66 7.86 21.06
C ILE A 130 -19.95 8.39 19.80
N SER A 131 -18.61 8.36 19.76
CA SER A 131 -17.87 8.77 18.55
C SER A 131 -18.12 7.86 17.34
N ASN A 132 -18.26 6.55 17.58
CA ASN A 132 -18.56 5.60 16.51
C ASN A 132 -20.00 5.71 16.02
N GLU A 133 -20.99 6.10 16.81
CA GLU A 133 -22.35 6.34 16.30
C GLU A 133 -22.41 7.56 15.39
N PHE A 134 -21.68 8.64 15.71
CA PHE A 134 -21.55 9.78 14.81
C PHE A 134 -20.84 9.41 13.50
N ILE A 135 -19.71 8.68 13.59
CA ILE A 135 -18.97 8.23 12.42
C ILE A 135 -19.76 7.20 11.62
N MET A 136 -20.44 6.25 12.26
CA MET A 136 -21.26 5.22 11.62
C MET A 136 -22.53 5.82 11.00
N ASN A 137 -23.10 6.89 11.58
CA ASN A 137 -24.20 7.63 10.96
C ASN A 137 -23.72 8.46 9.78
N LEU A 138 -22.53 9.08 9.85
CA LEU A 138 -21.91 9.75 8.69
C LEU A 138 -21.59 8.73 7.58
N ILE A 139 -21.05 7.57 7.92
CA ILE A 139 -20.76 6.49 6.98
C ILE A 139 -22.05 5.89 6.42
N LYS A 140 -23.10 5.67 7.20
CA LYS A 140 -24.40 5.18 6.69
C LYS A 140 -25.06 6.20 5.78
N LYS A 141 -25.02 7.49 6.14
CA LYS A 141 -25.58 8.57 5.32
C LYS A 141 -24.77 8.80 4.04
N ASN A 142 -23.45 8.56 4.10
CA ASN A 142 -22.56 8.63 2.93
C ASN A 142 -22.53 7.33 2.12
N ASN A 143 -22.78 6.14 2.68
CA ASN A 143 -22.75 4.85 1.96
C ASN A 143 -23.84 4.76 0.89
N TYR A 144 -25.00 5.39 1.12
CA TYR A 144 -26.03 5.51 0.08
C TYR A 144 -25.60 6.38 -1.10
N ASN A 145 -24.64 7.30 -0.91
CA ASN A 145 -24.14 8.16 -1.97
C ASN A 145 -22.81 7.62 -2.57
N PHE A 146 -21.85 7.20 -1.75
CA PHE A 146 -20.53 6.69 -2.18
C PHE A 146 -20.57 5.36 -2.92
N SER A 147 -21.67 4.60 -2.82
CA SER A 147 -21.83 3.33 -3.55
C SER A 147 -22.00 3.52 -5.06
N SER A 148 -22.27 4.74 -5.54
CA SER A 148 -22.28 5.01 -6.98
C SER A 148 -20.97 5.69 -7.39
N SER A 149 -20.11 4.93 -8.05
CA SER A 149 -18.92 5.43 -8.79
C SER A 149 -19.25 6.62 -9.72
N ASN A 150 -20.51 6.80 -10.05
CA ASN A 150 -21.05 7.91 -10.84
C ASN A 150 -20.93 9.28 -10.16
N PHE A 151 -20.72 9.37 -8.84
CA PHE A 151 -20.51 10.67 -8.17
C PHE A 151 -19.32 11.46 -8.71
N ILE A 152 -18.30 10.75 -9.21
CA ILE A 152 -17.08 11.35 -9.76
C ILE A 152 -17.38 12.09 -11.07
N TYR A 153 -18.37 11.63 -11.84
CA TYR A 153 -18.78 12.25 -13.11
C TYR A 153 -19.87 13.32 -12.94
N ASN A 154 -20.43 13.47 -11.73
CA ASN A 154 -21.45 14.47 -11.47
C ASN A 154 -20.84 15.87 -11.29
N TYR A 155 -21.61 16.89 -11.67
CA TYR A 155 -21.24 18.27 -11.38
C TYR A 155 -21.27 18.51 -9.85
N PRO A 156 -20.29 19.23 -9.25
CA PRO A 156 -19.17 19.95 -9.86
C PRO A 156 -17.87 19.13 -9.98
N ILE A 157 -17.82 17.91 -9.44
CA ILE A 157 -16.63 17.06 -9.36
C ILE A 157 -16.09 16.68 -10.75
N ASN A 158 -16.94 16.67 -11.78
CA ASN A 158 -16.54 16.45 -13.18
C ASN A 158 -15.45 17.42 -13.70
N LYS A 159 -15.24 18.57 -13.06
CA LYS A 159 -14.10 19.44 -13.43
C LYS A 159 -12.75 18.78 -13.09
N ILE A 160 -12.70 18.03 -11.99
CA ILE A 160 -11.51 17.32 -11.53
C ILE A 160 -11.22 16.12 -12.45
N THR A 161 -12.25 15.38 -12.87
CA THR A 161 -12.07 14.27 -13.83
C THR A 161 -11.55 14.76 -15.17
N MET A 162 -12.08 15.85 -15.70
CA MET A 162 -11.58 16.45 -16.94
C MET A 162 -10.12 16.87 -16.83
N PHE A 163 -9.71 17.43 -15.69
CA PHE A 163 -8.31 17.74 -15.43
C PHE A 163 -7.41 16.48 -15.42
N ILE A 164 -7.85 15.40 -14.76
CA ILE A 164 -7.08 14.13 -14.71
C ILE A 164 -6.91 13.52 -16.11
N ILE A 165 -7.95 13.55 -16.95
CA ILE A 165 -7.89 13.04 -18.33
C ILE A 165 -6.86 13.83 -19.14
N LEU A 166 -6.91 15.17 -19.08
CA LEU A 166 -5.94 16.03 -19.76
C LEU A 166 -4.51 15.81 -19.25
N TYR A 167 -4.32 15.62 -17.94
CA TYR A 167 -3.02 15.32 -17.35
C TYR A 167 -2.45 14.00 -17.88
N LEU A 168 -3.24 12.92 -17.86
CA LEU A 168 -2.81 11.61 -18.37
C LEU A 168 -2.45 11.70 -19.87
N PHE A 169 -3.25 12.41 -20.66
CA PHE A 169 -2.95 12.64 -22.08
C PHE A 169 -1.64 13.40 -22.29
N TYR A 170 -1.41 14.47 -21.52
CA TYR A 170 -0.19 15.25 -21.59
C TYR A 170 1.05 14.42 -21.21
N THR A 171 0.97 13.61 -20.15
CA THR A 171 2.08 12.73 -19.77
C THR A 171 2.41 11.70 -20.84
N LEU A 172 1.40 11.13 -21.51
CA LEU A 172 1.62 10.20 -22.64
C LEU A 172 2.34 10.89 -23.80
N PHE A 173 1.99 12.13 -24.13
CA PHE A 173 2.69 12.90 -25.16
C PHE A 173 4.16 13.14 -24.79
N ILE A 174 4.44 13.54 -23.54
CA ILE A 174 5.81 13.74 -23.06
C ILE A 174 6.61 12.43 -23.14
N ILE A 175 6.06 11.33 -22.64
CA ILE A 175 6.74 10.03 -22.63
C ILE A 175 7.08 9.59 -24.06
N ASN A 176 6.14 9.74 -25.01
CA ASN A 176 6.40 9.42 -26.42
C ASN A 176 7.54 10.29 -27.01
N LYS A 177 7.55 11.59 -26.71
CA LYS A 177 8.63 12.50 -27.13
C LYS A 177 9.99 12.10 -26.54
N LEU A 178 10.03 11.68 -25.28
CA LEU A 178 11.26 11.19 -24.63
C LEU A 178 11.77 9.89 -25.27
N CYS A 179 10.88 8.94 -25.60
CA CYS A 179 11.26 7.69 -26.24
C CYS A 179 11.80 7.89 -27.67
N LEU A 180 11.26 8.83 -28.44
CA LEU A 180 11.69 9.07 -29.83
C LEU A 180 13.11 9.66 -29.94
N ASN A 181 13.53 10.48 -28.98
CA ASN A 181 14.85 11.13 -28.98
C ASN A 181 16.03 10.16 -28.78
N MET A 182 15.77 8.94 -28.31
CA MET A 182 16.81 7.92 -28.04
C MET A 182 17.22 7.10 -29.27
N LYS A 183 16.56 7.26 -30.43
CA LYS A 183 16.87 6.49 -31.67
C LYS A 183 18.04 7.09 -32.49
N LYS A 184 19.15 7.47 -31.85
CA LYS A 184 20.42 7.65 -32.59
C LYS A 184 21.03 6.27 -32.87
N PRO A 185 21.43 5.96 -34.11
CA PRO A 185 21.93 4.63 -34.43
C PRO A 185 23.20 4.33 -33.63
N MET A 186 23.21 3.23 -32.89
CA MET A 186 24.38 2.72 -32.14
C MET A 186 25.46 2.11 -33.06
N ARG A 187 25.61 2.62 -34.29
CA ARG A 187 26.70 2.23 -35.18
C ARG A 187 27.51 3.47 -35.52
N LYS A 188 28.76 3.49 -35.06
CA LYS A 188 29.77 4.38 -35.64
C LYS A 188 29.93 3.96 -37.11
N PHE A 189 29.70 4.89 -38.03
CA PHE A 189 30.27 4.79 -39.36
C PHE A 189 31.77 4.99 -39.20
N ASN A 190 32.55 3.94 -39.42
CA ASN A 190 33.99 4.05 -39.59
C ASN A 190 34.24 4.67 -40.97
N ASN A 191 34.81 5.87 -40.99
CA ASN A 191 35.61 6.37 -42.11
C ASN A 191 37.06 6.44 -41.64
#